data_AF-A0A7W0TR71-F1
#
_entry.id   AF-A0A7W0TR71-F1
#
_cell.length_a   1.000
_cell.length_b   1.000
_cell.length_c   1.000
_cell.angle_alpha   90.00
_cell.angle_beta   90.00
_cell.angle_gamma   90.00
#
_symmetry.space_group_name_H-M   'P 1'
#
loop_
_entity.id
_entity.type
_entity.pdbx_description
1 polymer ?
#
loop_
_entity_poly.entity_id
_entity_poly.type
_entity_poly.pdbx_seq_one_letter_code
_entity_poly.pdbx_strand_id
1 'polypeptide(L)'
;MRALDDHTEPIAETCRRVGTVADHLGLVRPSYVHLRRLVVAERQRVRGDAKRRAAIRAIAADVAEDLMLGRRRVDAYEVADRIRKAGAGS
;
A
#
# COMPACT_ATOMS: atom_id res chain seq x y z
N MET A 1 5.29 -12.69 -0.05
CA MET A 1 5.28 -11.89 1.20
C MET A 1 3.95 -11.96 1.95
N ARG A 2 2.76 -11.87 1.32
CA ARG A 2 1.46 -11.87 2.02
C ARG A 2 1.15 -13.08 2.91
N ALA A 3 1.71 -14.26 2.61
CA ALA A 3 1.56 -15.44 3.49
C ALA A 3 2.49 -15.41 4.72
N LEU A 4 3.57 -14.60 4.68
CA LEU A 4 4.65 -14.59 5.67
C LEU A 4 4.72 -13.31 6.52
N ASP A 5 4.11 -12.21 6.07
CA ASP A 5 3.98 -10.96 6.81
C ASP A 5 2.51 -10.68 7.12
N ASP A 6 2.17 -10.61 8.41
CA ASP A 6 0.91 -10.02 8.87
C ASP A 6 1.21 -8.66 9.50
N HIS A 7 0.69 -7.61 8.89
CA HIS A 7 0.84 -6.23 9.35
C HIS A 7 0.27 -5.94 10.75
N THR A 8 -0.63 -6.79 11.26
CA THR A 8 -1.19 -6.69 12.61
C THR A 8 -0.28 -7.31 13.68
N GLU A 9 0.65 -8.17 13.26
CA GLU A 9 1.61 -8.80 14.15
C GLU A 9 2.92 -7.99 14.27
N PRO A 10 3.65 -8.16 15.39
CA PRO A 10 5.01 -7.65 15.52
C PRO A 10 5.92 -8.20 14.43
N ILE A 11 6.83 -7.37 13.89
CA ILE A 11 7.79 -7.76 12.85
C ILE A 11 8.64 -8.97 13.26
N ALA A 12 8.88 -9.15 14.56
CA ALA A 12 9.58 -10.32 15.08
C ALA A 12 8.89 -11.65 14.71
N GLU A 13 7.55 -11.68 14.67
CA GLU A 13 6.79 -12.87 14.30
C GLU A 13 6.95 -13.21 12.81
N THR A 14 6.90 -12.18 11.96
CA THR A 14 7.25 -12.30 10.54
C THR A 14 8.67 -12.83 10.34
N CYS A 15 9.65 -12.30 11.08
CA CYS A 15 11.03 -12.78 11.00
C CYS A 15 11.17 -14.23 11.48
N ARG A 16 10.42 -14.65 12.51
CA ARG A 16 10.37 -16.04 12.97
C ARG A 16 9.81 -16.96 11.90
N ARG A 17 8.63 -16.64 11.35
CA ARG A 17 7.99 -17.40 10.26
C ARG A 17 8.91 -17.53 9.03
N VAL A 18 9.58 -16.45 8.63
CA VAL A 18 10.53 -16.50 7.52
C VAL A 18 11.73 -17.38 7.87
N GLY A 19 12.24 -17.32 9.10
CA GLY A 19 13.29 -18.22 9.57
C GLY A 19 12.88 -19.69 9.50
N THR A 20 11.71 -20.03 10.04
CA THR A 20 11.17 -21.39 10.00
C THR A 20 11.01 -21.91 8.57
N VAL A 21 10.51 -21.07 7.64
CA VAL A 21 10.39 -21.46 6.23
C VAL A 21 11.75 -21.60 5.56
N ALA A 22 12.72 -20.73 5.86
CA ALA A 22 14.09 -20.88 5.36
C ALA A 22 14.72 -22.20 5.82
N ASP A 23 14.55 -22.54 7.09
CA ASP A 23 15.03 -23.80 7.67
C ASP A 23 14.38 -25.02 6.97
N HIS A 24 13.06 -25.00 6.75
CA HIS A 24 12.35 -26.06 6.02
C HIS A 24 12.78 -26.21 4.56
N LEU A 25 13.20 -25.12 3.92
CA LEU A 25 13.66 -25.13 2.53
C LEU A 25 15.16 -25.42 2.41
N GLY A 26 15.87 -25.66 3.52
CA GLY A 26 17.33 -25.85 3.53
C GLY A 26 18.11 -24.59 3.13
N LEU A 27 17.49 -23.42 3.24
CA LEU A 27 18.10 -22.14 2.91
C LEU A 27 18.84 -21.56 4.12
N VAL A 28 19.87 -20.76 3.85
CA VAL A 28 20.55 -20.00 4.90
C VAL A 28 19.55 -19.05 5.55
N ARG A 29 19.44 -19.15 6.88
CA ARG A 29 18.55 -18.31 7.67
C ARG A 29 18.93 -16.83 7.50
N PRO A 30 18.00 -15.97 7.02
CA PRO A 30 18.34 -14.59 6.74
C PRO A 30 18.61 -13.79 8.02
N SER A 31 19.49 -12.78 7.92
CA SER A 31 19.75 -11.86 9.04
C SER A 31 18.49 -11.08 9.42
N TYR A 32 18.17 -11.06 10.72
CA TYR A 32 17.05 -10.33 11.28
C TYR A 32 17.03 -8.85 10.88
N VAL A 33 18.20 -8.20 10.84
CA VAL A 33 18.31 -6.77 10.50
C VAL A 33 17.87 -6.50 9.06
N HIS A 34 18.30 -7.36 8.13
CA HIS A 34 17.90 -7.25 6.72
C HIS A 34 16.43 -7.57 6.52
N LEU A 35 15.93 -8.62 7.17
CA LEU A 35 14.51 -8.97 7.13
C LEU A 35 13.62 -7.83 7.68
N ARG A 36 13.99 -7.26 8.82
CA ARG A 36 13.26 -6.14 9.41
C ARG A 36 13.18 -4.96 8.45
N ARG A 37 14.28 -4.60 7.79
CA ARG A 37 14.29 -3.50 6.79
C ARG A 37 13.33 -3.79 5.63
N LEU A 38 13.34 -5.00 5.10
CA LEU A 38 12.45 -5.42 4.01
C LEU A 38 10.98 -5.39 4.42
N VAL A 39 10.65 -5.92 5.60
CA VAL A 39 9.27 -5.91 6.12
C VAL A 39 8.76 -4.49 6.33
N VAL A 40 9.58 -3.60 6.90
CA VAL A 40 9.20 -2.18 7.08
C VAL A 40 8.96 -1.50 5.74
N ALA A 41 9.87 -1.68 4.77
CA ALA A 41 9.73 -1.10 3.44
C ALA A 41 8.46 -1.60 2.74
N GLU A 42 8.16 -2.90 2.81
CA GLU A 42 6.94 -3.44 2.19
C GLU A 42 5.68 -2.94 2.89
N ARG A 43 5.65 -2.90 4.23
CA ARG A 43 4.50 -2.34 4.98
C ARG A 43 4.28 -0.87 4.62
N GLN A 44 5.33 -0.08 4.45
CA GLN A 44 5.21 1.31 4.00
C GLN A 44 4.67 1.40 2.57
N ARG A 45 5.19 0.58 1.66
CA ARG A 45 4.72 0.52 0.27
C ARG A 45 3.23 0.19 0.19
N VAL A 46 2.78 -0.84 0.92
CA VAL A 46 1.37 -1.26 0.97
C VAL A 46 0.48 -0.16 1.56
N ARG A 47 0.93 0.53 2.61
CA ARG A 47 0.20 1.66 3.20
C ARG A 47 0.11 2.84 2.23
N GLY A 48 1.20 3.16 1.52
CA GLY A 48 1.22 4.17 0.47
C GLY A 48 0.21 3.85 -0.64
N ASP A 49 0.22 2.61 -1.13
CA ASP A 49 -0.72 2.14 -2.16
C ASP A 49 -2.19 2.20 -1.68
N ALA A 50 -2.45 1.87 -0.41
CA ALA A 50 -3.78 1.99 0.18
C ALA A 50 -4.23 3.46 0.27
N LYS A 51 -3.36 4.36 0.75
CA LYS A 51 -3.63 5.79 0.83
C LYS A 51 -3.90 6.40 -0.55
N ARG A 52 -3.08 6.06 -1.55
CA ARG A 52 -3.27 6.50 -2.94
C ARG A 52 -4.61 6.04 -3.51
N ARG A 53 -4.99 4.77 -3.29
CA ARG A 53 -6.30 4.26 -3.73
C ARG A 53 -7.47 4.95 -3.02
N ALA A 54 -7.34 5.23 -1.73
CA ALA A 54 -8.37 5.97 -0.99
C ALA A 54 -8.54 7.39 -1.55
N ALA A 55 -7.44 8.09 -1.84
CA ALA A 55 -7.49 9.42 -2.45
C ALA A 55 -8.13 9.41 -3.84
N ILE A 56 -7.78 8.43 -4.69
CA ILE A 56 -8.42 8.26 -6.01
C ILE A 56 -9.92 7.99 -5.87
N ARG A 57 -10.34 7.15 -4.92
CA ARG A 57 -11.77 6.87 -4.67
C ARG A 57 -12.52 8.11 -4.20
N ALA A 58 -11.92 8.91 -3.33
CA ALA A 58 -12.53 10.17 -2.89
C ALA A 58 -12.75 11.12 -4.08
N ILE A 59 -11.73 11.31 -4.92
CA ILE A 59 -11.85 12.11 -6.14
C ILE A 59 -12.95 11.56 -7.06
N ALA A 60 -13.02 10.23 -7.25
CA ALA A 60 -14.05 9.60 -8.07
C ALA A 60 -15.47 9.78 -7.50
N ALA A 61 -15.62 9.75 -6.18
CA ALA A 61 -16.89 9.99 -5.50
C ALA A 61 -17.37 11.44 -5.68
N ASP A 62 -16.47 12.41 -5.50
CA ASP A 62 -16.78 13.84 -5.73
C ASP A 62 -17.25 14.07 -7.18
N VAL A 63 -16.54 13.49 -8.16
CA VAL A 63 -16.89 13.60 -9.58
C VAL A 63 -18.24 12.96 -9.87
N ALA A 64 -18.53 11.81 -9.28
CA ALA A 64 -19.81 11.14 -9.44
C ALA A 64 -20.97 11.97 -8.85
N GLU A 65 -20.76 12.58 -7.69
CA GLU A 65 -21.73 13.48 -7.06
C GLU A 65 -22.02 14.71 -7.93
N ASP A 66 -20.98 15.36 -8.46
CA ASP A 66 -21.11 16.53 -9.33
C ASP A 66 -21.92 16.24 -10.60
N LEU A 67 -21.70 15.04 -11.19
CA LEU A 67 -22.46 14.56 -12.34
C LEU A 67 -23.91 14.26 -11.98
N MET A 68 -24.14 13.55 -10.88
CA MET A 68 -25.50 13.15 -10.45
C MET A 68 -26.37 14.37 -10.11
N LEU A 69 -25.79 15.40 -9.48
CA LEU A 69 -26.50 16.60 -9.10
C LEU A 69 -26.62 17.62 -10.23
N GLY A 70 -26.06 17.33 -11.42
CA GLY A 70 -26.03 18.24 -12.57
C GLY A 70 -25.32 19.57 -12.27
N ARG A 71 -24.49 19.60 -11.23
CA ARG A 71 -23.91 20.84 -10.69
C ARG A 71 -22.76 21.37 -11.55
N ARG A 72 -22.14 20.54 -12.40
CA ARG A 72 -20.99 20.96 -13.21
C ARG A 72 -20.71 20.09 -14.43
N ARG A 73 -20.12 20.68 -15.47
CA ARG A 73 -19.38 19.92 -16.50
C ARG A 73 -18.06 19.46 -15.91
N VAL A 74 -17.87 18.14 -15.83
CA VAL A 74 -16.60 17.54 -15.37
C VAL A 74 -15.55 17.71 -16.46
N ASP A 75 -14.45 18.39 -16.14
CA ASP A 75 -13.27 18.47 -16.99
C ASP A 75 -12.31 17.30 -16.67
N ALA A 76 -12.06 16.45 -17.67
CA ALA A 76 -11.17 15.30 -17.53
C ALA A 76 -9.72 15.70 -17.18
N TYR A 77 -9.26 16.88 -17.60
CA TYR A 77 -7.90 17.35 -17.30
C TYR A 77 -7.78 17.82 -15.84
N GLU A 78 -8.81 18.45 -15.29
CA GLU A 78 -8.87 18.82 -13.87
C GLU A 78 -8.83 17.55 -12.99
N VAL A 79 -9.62 16.53 -13.34
CA VAL A 79 -9.64 15.25 -12.61
C VAL A 79 -8.28 14.55 -12.70
N ALA A 80 -7.64 14.55 -13.87
CA ALA A 80 -6.32 13.96 -14.05
C ALA A 80 -5.24 14.70 -13.22
N ASP A 81 -5.32 16.02 -13.11
CA ASP A 81 -4.41 16.82 -12.27
C ASP A 81 -4.63 16.54 -10.76
N ARG A 82 -5.88 16.42 -10.32
CA ARG A 82 -6.23 16.02 -8.94
C ARG A 82 -5.67 14.65 -8.59
N ILE A 83 -5.80 13.67 -9.48
CA ILE A 83 -5.25 12.31 -9.30
C ILE A 83 -3.72 12.35 -9.23
N ARG A 84 -3.07 13.16 -10.07
CA ARG A 84 -1.62 13.30 -10.10
C ARG A 84 -1.08 13.93 -8.82
N LYS A 85 -1.70 15.03 -8.37
CA LYS A 85 -1.35 15.72 -7.11
C LYS A 85 -1.57 14.82 -5.89
N ALA A 86 -2.68 14.07 -5.85
CA ALA A 86 -2.94 13.08 -4.81
C ALA A 86 -1.93 11.92 -4.81
N GLY A 87 -1.39 11.56 -5.97
CA GLY A 87 -0.36 10.52 -6.11
C GLY A 87 1.07 10.98 -5.79
N ALA A 88 1.35 12.28 -5.84
CA ALA A 88 2.70 12.84 -5.62
C ALA A 88 3.02 13.18 -4.15
N GLY A 89 2.02 13.20 -3.26
CA GLY A 89 2.18 13.53 -1.83
C GLY A 89 2.30 12.31 -0.89
N SER A 90 2.85 11.19 -1.37
CA SER A 90 3.04 9.95 -0.60
C SER A 90 4.50 9.65 -0.34
#